data_AF-A0A8B2SA67-F1
#
_entry.id   AF-A0A8B2SA67-F1
#
_cell.length_a   1.000
_cell.length_b   1.000
_cell.length_c   1.000
_cell.angle_alpha   90.00
_cell.angle_beta   90.00
_cell.angle_gamma   90.00
#
_symmetry.space_group_name_H-M   'P 1'
#
loop_
_entity.id
_entity.type
_entity.pdbx_description
1 polymer ?
#
loop_
_entity_poly.entity_id
_entity_poly.type
_entity_poly.pdbx_seq_one_letter_code
_entity_poly.pdbx_strand_id
1 'polypeptide(L)'
;MKKRKVVIGVLGTVMDKRGKRANRFRKWRPTVGLCQQPDFPVDRLELLHQPRDLGMAQQLAEDIVLVSPHTEVRPSTVTIEDPWDFEEVYAAFLDFATQYTFDTDREEYFVHITTGTHVAQICWFLLTEARYLPASLLQTGPARKEASAEETAAGTYSIIDLDLSRYTTLTNRFQREQQQSISFLKAGIETRNATFNSLIDKIERVALRSTAPILLTGPTGAGKSFLANRIYQLKQSRHQVSGKLVSVNCATLRGDNAMSTLFGHVKGAFTGALSARSGLLREADGGVLFLDEIAELGLDEQAMLLKAIEEKTFFPFGSDKEVHSDFQLIAGTHRDMRQWVAEGRFREDLYARINMWSFALPGLAQRKEDITPNVDYELQRFSRESQTQIRFDKEAREGYLAFACSSRALWRGNFRELSASVARMATLAERGRITQDLVLEEISRLQTDWQTDVTQPATDMEIDLFDQRQLETVLEVCRRSASLSEAGRELFAVSRLKKANPNDADRLRKYLARFSLSWESIRS
;
A
#
# COMPACT_ATOMS: atom_id res chain seq x y z
N MET A 1 -23.48 -39.22 9.45
CA MET A 1 -22.85 -40.43 10.01
C MET A 1 -21.56 -40.01 10.70
N LYS A 2 -21.19 -40.62 11.83
CA LYS A 2 -19.92 -40.32 12.50
C LYS A 2 -18.79 -40.79 11.59
N LYS A 3 -17.88 -39.89 11.19
CA LYS A 3 -16.70 -40.24 10.38
C LYS A 3 -15.79 -41.18 11.18
N ARG A 4 -15.12 -42.11 10.50
CA ARG A 4 -14.12 -42.98 11.13
C ARG A 4 -12.83 -42.21 11.41
N LYS A 5 -12.29 -42.31 12.61
CA LYS A 5 -11.05 -41.64 13.01
C LYS A 5 -9.86 -42.50 12.60
N VAL A 6 -9.05 -41.98 11.68
CA VAL A 6 -7.83 -42.62 11.20
C VAL A 6 -6.63 -41.83 11.70
N VAL A 7 -5.75 -42.47 12.44
CA VAL A 7 -4.51 -41.88 12.94
C VAL A 7 -3.35 -42.39 12.10
N ILE A 8 -2.48 -41.49 11.65
CA ILE A 8 -1.23 -41.81 10.98
C ILE A 8 -0.09 -41.43 11.92
N GLY A 9 0.80 -42.36 12.22
CA GLY A 9 1.91 -42.11 13.14
C GLY A 9 3.12 -42.96 12.84
N VAL A 10 4.27 -42.57 13.40
CA VAL A 10 5.52 -43.32 13.28
C VAL A 10 5.74 -44.15 14.54
N LEU A 11 6.29 -45.35 14.41
CA LEU A 11 6.65 -46.19 15.54
C LEU A 11 7.66 -45.50 16.48
N GLY A 12 7.30 -45.31 17.75
CA GLY A 12 8.20 -44.78 18.76
C GLY A 12 9.18 -45.84 19.29
N THR A 13 10.30 -46.05 18.60
CA THR A 13 11.31 -47.08 18.95
C THR A 13 11.84 -47.01 20.39
N VAL A 14 11.79 -45.83 21.02
CA VAL A 14 12.15 -45.62 22.44
C VAL A 14 10.91 -45.53 23.33
N MET A 15 9.93 -44.71 22.98
CA MET A 15 8.80 -44.38 23.85
C MET A 15 7.77 -45.51 23.93
N ASP A 16 7.50 -46.21 22.83
CA ASP A 16 6.55 -47.32 22.78
C ASP A 16 7.17 -48.67 23.17
N LYS A 17 8.49 -48.73 23.39
CA LYS A 17 9.19 -49.92 23.89
C LYS A 17 9.14 -50.06 25.43
N ARG A 18 8.54 -49.09 26.13
CA ARG A 18 8.60 -49.02 27.60
C ARG A 18 7.81 -50.14 28.29
N GLY A 19 8.45 -50.74 29.30
CA GLY A 19 7.85 -51.81 30.12
C GLY A 19 8.16 -53.21 29.60
N LYS A 20 7.99 -54.23 30.46
CA LYS A 20 8.17 -55.65 30.10
C LYS A 20 6.98 -56.45 30.61
N ARG A 21 6.55 -57.46 29.84
CA ARG A 21 5.42 -58.34 30.17
C ARG A 21 4.19 -57.51 30.57
N ALA A 22 3.47 -57.87 31.63
CA ALA A 22 2.30 -57.15 32.11
C ALA A 22 2.55 -55.67 32.47
N ASN A 23 3.78 -55.28 32.81
CA ASN A 23 4.08 -53.90 33.21
C ASN A 23 4.08 -52.91 32.01
N ARG A 24 4.01 -53.40 30.77
CA ARG A 24 3.93 -52.55 29.57
C ARG A 24 2.57 -51.86 29.40
N PHE A 25 1.53 -52.36 30.06
CA PHE A 25 0.19 -51.76 30.09
C PHE A 25 0.01 -50.76 31.22
N ARG A 26 0.99 -50.63 32.13
CA ARG A 26 0.97 -49.68 33.26
C ARG A 26 1.84 -48.45 33.03
N LYS A 27 2.68 -48.46 31.99
CA LYS A 27 3.56 -47.35 31.64
C LYS A 27 2.97 -46.60 30.45
N TRP A 28 3.07 -45.28 30.48
CA TRP A 28 2.71 -44.44 29.36
C TRP A 28 3.58 -44.77 28.12
N ARG A 29 2.90 -45.17 27.06
CA ARG A 29 3.43 -45.44 25.71
C ARG A 29 2.58 -44.61 24.75
N PRO A 30 3.13 -43.61 24.04
CA PRO A 30 2.34 -42.64 23.28
C PRO A 30 1.30 -43.23 22.33
N THR A 31 1.68 -44.23 21.53
CA THR A 31 0.78 -44.79 20.51
C THR A 31 -0.27 -45.72 21.13
N VAL A 32 0.09 -46.51 22.15
CA VAL A 32 -0.88 -47.34 22.88
C VAL A 32 -1.83 -46.49 23.70
N GLY A 33 -1.31 -45.50 24.41
CA GLY A 33 -2.08 -44.60 25.25
C GLY A 33 -3.06 -43.76 24.46
N LEU A 34 -2.73 -43.41 23.21
CA LEU A 34 -3.68 -42.79 22.27
C LEU A 34 -4.90 -43.69 22.02
N CYS A 35 -4.69 -44.98 21.76
CA CYS A 35 -5.77 -45.93 21.54
C CYS A 35 -6.56 -46.27 22.82
N GLN A 36 -6.07 -45.88 24.00
CA GLN A 36 -6.76 -46.06 25.29
C GLN A 36 -7.68 -44.89 25.66
N GLN A 37 -7.71 -43.81 24.87
CA GLN A 37 -8.50 -42.61 25.19
C GLN A 37 -10.01 -42.89 24.99
N PRO A 38 -10.85 -42.82 26.05
CA PRO A 38 -12.26 -43.20 25.95
C PRO A 38 -13.11 -42.23 25.12
N ASP A 39 -12.71 -40.95 25.08
CA ASP A 39 -13.35 -39.86 24.35
C ASP A 39 -12.80 -39.71 22.91
N PHE A 40 -11.72 -40.41 22.59
CA PHE A 40 -11.09 -40.42 21.27
C PHE A 40 -10.89 -41.87 20.75
N PRO A 41 -11.99 -42.59 20.42
CA PRO A 41 -11.87 -43.95 19.88
C PRO A 41 -11.21 -43.89 18.50
N VAL A 42 -10.09 -44.60 18.35
CA VAL A 42 -9.35 -44.71 17.09
C VAL A 42 -9.90 -45.91 16.32
N ASP A 43 -10.46 -45.69 15.14
CA ASP A 43 -10.98 -46.77 14.30
C ASP A 43 -9.86 -47.46 13.52
N ARG A 44 -8.89 -46.68 13.02
CA ARG A 44 -7.73 -47.20 12.29
C ARG A 44 -6.44 -46.45 12.64
N LEU A 45 -5.35 -47.18 12.80
CA LEU A 45 -4.00 -46.66 13.01
C LEU A 45 -3.09 -47.11 11.86
N GLU A 46 -2.68 -46.18 11.01
CA GLU A 46 -1.61 -46.36 10.03
C GLU A 46 -0.27 -46.15 10.74
N LEU A 47 0.48 -47.24 10.97
CA LEU A 47 1.70 -47.24 11.75
C LEU A 47 2.91 -47.37 10.84
N LEU A 48 3.61 -46.26 10.60
CA LEU A 48 4.85 -46.26 9.83
C LEU A 48 6.01 -46.80 10.66
N HIS A 49 6.78 -47.72 10.09
CA HIS A 49 7.96 -48.27 10.74
C HIS A 49 9.07 -48.55 9.74
N GLN A 50 10.31 -48.62 10.22
CA GLN A 50 11.42 -49.07 9.38
C GLN A 50 11.41 -50.59 9.20
N PRO A 51 11.96 -51.14 8.11
CA PRO A 51 12.01 -52.58 7.88
C PRO A 51 12.60 -53.38 9.06
N ARG A 52 13.64 -52.83 9.71
CA ARG A 52 14.32 -53.45 10.86
C ARG A 52 13.47 -53.55 12.12
N ASP A 53 12.41 -52.74 12.23
CA ASP A 53 11.57 -52.63 13.43
C ASP A 53 10.23 -53.38 13.29
N LEU A 54 10.05 -54.21 12.26
CA LEU A 54 8.81 -54.94 11.98
C LEU A 54 8.30 -55.74 13.19
N GLY A 55 9.18 -56.45 13.89
CA GLY A 55 8.79 -57.24 15.07
C GLY A 55 8.26 -56.37 16.21
N MET A 56 8.79 -55.15 16.37
CA MET A 56 8.29 -54.20 17.37
C MET A 56 6.94 -53.61 16.94
N ALA A 57 6.77 -53.30 15.65
CA ALA A 57 5.49 -52.83 15.12
C ALA A 57 4.37 -53.88 15.31
N GLN A 58 4.67 -55.16 15.05
CA GLN A 58 3.74 -56.27 15.28
C GLN A 58 3.36 -56.40 16.76
N GLN A 59 4.34 -56.36 17.68
CA GLN A 59 4.06 -56.41 19.11
C GLN A 59 3.22 -55.21 19.58
N LEU A 60 3.47 -54.02 19.02
CA LEU A 60 2.68 -52.83 19.33
C LEU A 60 1.23 -52.98 18.84
N ALA A 61 1.03 -53.54 17.64
CA ALA A 61 -0.29 -53.82 17.10
C ALA A 61 -1.06 -54.82 17.97
N GLU A 62 -0.42 -55.91 18.41
CA GLU A 62 -1.02 -56.88 19.35
C GLU A 62 -1.41 -56.22 20.68
N ASP A 63 -0.53 -55.36 21.22
CA ASP A 63 -0.82 -54.62 22.45
C ASP A 63 -2.01 -53.67 22.29
N ILE A 64 -2.15 -53.02 21.13
CA ILE A 64 -3.29 -52.13 20.82
C ILE A 64 -4.58 -52.92 20.73
N VAL A 65 -4.59 -54.09 20.07
CA VAL A 65 -5.78 -54.94 19.97
C VAL A 65 -6.26 -55.40 21.35
N LEU A 66 -5.35 -55.62 22.30
CA LEU A 66 -5.71 -55.99 23.68
C LEU A 66 -6.39 -54.85 24.46
N VAL A 67 -5.99 -53.60 24.23
CA VAL A 67 -6.52 -52.44 24.97
C VAL A 67 -7.67 -51.74 24.24
N SER A 68 -7.70 -51.87 22.91
CA SER A 68 -8.70 -51.30 22.01
C SER A 68 -9.04 -52.31 20.90
N PRO A 69 -9.91 -53.29 21.18
CA PRO A 69 -10.23 -54.38 20.24
C PRO A 69 -10.91 -53.92 18.94
N HIS A 70 -11.39 -52.68 18.89
CA HIS A 70 -12.06 -52.10 17.73
C HIS A 70 -11.10 -51.34 16.80
N THR A 71 -9.86 -51.08 17.24
CA THR A 71 -8.87 -50.37 16.44
C THR A 71 -8.18 -51.33 15.47
N GLU A 72 -8.29 -51.05 14.18
CA GLU A 72 -7.51 -51.72 13.15
C GLU A 72 -6.11 -51.10 13.06
N VAL A 73 -5.04 -51.87 13.29
CA VAL A 73 -3.67 -51.38 13.13
C VAL A 73 -3.09 -51.89 11.81
N ARG A 74 -2.62 -50.98 10.97
CA ARG A 74 -1.99 -51.25 9.67
C ARG A 74 -0.53 -50.81 9.67
N PRO A 75 0.42 -51.74 9.89
CA PRO A 75 1.84 -51.44 9.76
C PRO A 75 2.19 -51.18 8.30
N SER A 76 2.82 -50.04 8.02
CA SER A 76 3.35 -49.68 6.71
C SER A 76 4.85 -49.44 6.81
N THR A 77 5.61 -50.03 5.90
CA THR A 77 7.07 -49.93 5.93
C THR A 77 7.54 -48.69 5.19
N VAL A 78 8.42 -47.91 5.82
CA VAL A 78 9.07 -46.72 5.23
C VAL A 78 10.57 -46.82 5.47
N THR A 79 11.37 -46.68 4.41
CA THR A 79 12.83 -46.78 4.47
C THR A 79 13.42 -45.40 4.67
N ILE A 80 14.18 -45.23 5.76
CA ILE A 80 14.91 -44.01 6.10
C ILE A 80 16.26 -44.47 6.68
N GLU A 81 17.35 -44.20 5.98
CA GLU A 81 18.72 -44.49 6.39
C GLU A 81 19.16 -43.59 7.56
N ASP A 82 19.05 -42.26 7.40
CA ASP A 82 19.30 -41.29 8.46
C ASP A 82 18.00 -40.60 8.94
N PRO A 83 17.46 -40.96 10.12
CA PRO A 83 16.25 -40.33 10.67
C PRO A 83 16.46 -38.89 11.17
N TRP A 84 17.67 -38.35 11.06
CA TRP A 84 18.02 -36.95 11.34
C TRP A 84 18.29 -36.14 10.07
N ASP A 85 18.34 -36.77 8.90
CA ASP A 85 18.40 -36.05 7.62
C ASP A 85 17.00 -35.54 7.25
N PHE A 86 16.90 -34.24 7.01
CA PHE A 86 15.61 -33.61 6.74
C PHE A 86 15.06 -33.97 5.36
N GLU A 87 15.91 -33.98 4.34
CA GLU A 87 15.50 -34.23 2.96
C GLU A 87 15.01 -35.67 2.81
N GLU A 88 15.74 -36.62 3.40
CA GLU A 88 15.38 -38.03 3.37
C GLU A 88 14.07 -38.31 4.10
N VAL A 89 13.91 -37.80 5.33
CA VAL A 89 12.68 -38.00 6.11
C VAL A 89 11.49 -37.32 5.44
N TYR A 90 11.67 -36.11 4.90
CA TYR A 90 10.62 -35.39 4.19
C TYR A 90 10.17 -36.14 2.93
N ALA A 91 11.12 -36.59 2.10
CA ALA A 91 10.83 -37.35 0.89
C ALA A 91 10.07 -38.64 1.20
N ALA A 92 10.53 -39.40 2.21
CA ALA A 92 9.89 -40.65 2.60
C ALA A 92 8.43 -40.46 3.08
N PHE A 93 8.15 -39.39 3.83
CA PHE A 93 6.79 -39.08 4.27
C PHE A 93 5.91 -38.50 3.16
N LEU A 94 6.50 -37.72 2.24
CA LEU A 94 5.80 -37.22 1.06
C LEU A 94 5.41 -38.37 0.13
N ASP A 95 6.31 -39.32 -0.10
CA ASP A 95 6.04 -40.53 -0.89
C ASP A 95 4.88 -41.33 -0.28
N PHE A 96 4.87 -41.52 1.05
CA PHE A 96 3.74 -42.12 1.74
C PHE A 96 2.45 -41.32 1.52
N ALA A 97 2.47 -40.00 1.75
CA ALA A 97 1.29 -39.14 1.65
C ALA A 97 0.71 -39.13 0.22
N THR A 98 1.55 -39.15 -0.80
CA THR A 98 1.12 -39.12 -2.22
C THR A 98 0.60 -40.46 -2.70
N GLN A 99 1.08 -41.58 -2.16
CA GLN A 99 0.61 -42.92 -2.49
C GLN A 99 -0.65 -43.32 -1.70
N TYR A 100 -0.89 -42.69 -0.55
CA TYR A 100 -2.01 -43.00 0.31
C TYR A 100 -3.32 -42.37 -0.22
N THR A 101 -4.35 -43.20 -0.41
CA THR A 101 -5.70 -42.75 -0.81
C THR A 101 -6.52 -42.27 0.39
N PHE A 102 -6.80 -40.97 0.46
CA PHE A 102 -7.65 -40.35 1.48
C PHE A 102 -9.14 -40.33 1.07
N ASP A 103 -10.02 -40.80 1.94
CA ASP A 103 -11.49 -40.69 1.84
C ASP A 103 -11.99 -39.68 2.90
N THR A 104 -11.87 -38.39 2.58
CA THR A 104 -12.26 -37.31 3.50
C THR A 104 -13.76 -37.19 3.72
N ASP A 105 -14.59 -37.90 2.95
CA ASP A 105 -16.04 -37.90 3.12
C ASP A 105 -16.47 -38.83 4.26
N ARG A 106 -15.80 -39.98 4.40
CA ARG A 106 -16.13 -41.01 5.40
C ARG A 106 -15.14 -41.07 6.56
N GLU A 107 -13.93 -40.59 6.38
CA GLU A 107 -12.84 -40.66 7.36
C GLU A 107 -12.39 -39.26 7.80
N GLU A 108 -11.93 -39.17 9.04
CA GLU A 108 -11.31 -38.00 9.65
C GLU A 108 -9.87 -38.38 10.02
N TYR A 109 -8.89 -37.68 9.44
CA TYR A 109 -7.48 -38.02 9.58
C TYR A 109 -6.78 -37.19 10.64
N PHE A 110 -5.88 -37.85 11.37
CA PHE A 110 -5.03 -37.23 12.38
C PHE A 110 -3.59 -37.69 12.21
N VAL A 111 -2.62 -36.78 12.30
CA VAL A 111 -1.19 -37.12 12.27
C VAL A 111 -0.64 -37.07 13.69
N HIS A 112 -0.21 -38.21 14.21
CA HIS A 112 0.36 -38.34 15.55
C HIS A 112 1.84 -37.91 15.55
N ILE A 113 2.11 -36.73 16.09
CA ILE A 113 3.44 -36.10 16.04
C ILE A 113 4.28 -36.36 17.30
N THR A 114 3.85 -37.23 18.22
CA THR A 114 4.59 -37.41 19.48
C THR A 114 5.79 -38.33 19.32
N THR A 115 5.68 -39.32 18.45
CA THR A 115 6.68 -40.35 18.19
C THR A 115 7.55 -39.98 16.99
N GLY A 116 8.73 -40.60 16.90
CA GLY A 116 9.75 -40.25 15.90
C GLY A 116 10.78 -39.23 16.40
N THR A 117 11.70 -38.84 15.52
CA THR A 117 12.70 -37.79 15.79
C THR A 117 12.05 -36.40 15.69
N HIS A 118 12.72 -35.36 16.21
CA HIS A 118 12.25 -33.98 16.01
C HIS A 118 12.17 -33.59 14.52
N VAL A 119 13.01 -34.19 13.68
CA VAL A 119 12.96 -34.02 12.22
C VAL A 119 11.63 -34.57 11.68
N ALA A 120 11.26 -35.80 12.04
CA ALA A 120 9.96 -36.38 11.66
C ALA A 120 8.76 -35.52 12.11
N GLN A 121 8.83 -34.92 13.30
CA GLN A 121 7.79 -34.02 13.80
C GLN A 121 7.62 -32.77 12.90
N ILE A 122 8.74 -32.16 12.49
CA ILE A 122 8.74 -31.00 11.59
C ILE A 122 8.21 -31.41 10.20
N CYS A 123 8.65 -32.54 9.65
CA CYS A 123 8.18 -33.03 8.36
C CYS A 123 6.66 -33.28 8.38
N TRP A 124 6.13 -33.89 9.44
CA TRP A 124 4.69 -34.05 9.60
C TRP A 124 3.94 -32.72 9.61
N PHE A 125 4.44 -31.75 10.37
CA PHE A 125 3.86 -30.40 10.41
C PHE A 125 3.80 -29.79 9.01
N LEU A 126 4.91 -29.80 8.27
CA LEU A 126 5.00 -29.19 6.94
C LEU A 126 4.09 -29.87 5.91
N LEU A 127 4.00 -31.21 5.94
CA LEU A 127 3.13 -31.95 5.02
C LEU A 127 1.64 -31.74 5.32
N THR A 128 1.28 -31.60 6.59
CA THR A 128 -0.09 -31.24 6.99
C THR A 128 -0.43 -29.79 6.65
N GLU A 129 0.49 -28.84 6.89
CA GLU A 129 0.30 -27.43 6.54
C GLU A 129 0.15 -27.22 5.02
N ALA A 130 1.03 -27.85 4.23
CA ALA A 130 0.99 -27.83 2.77
C ALA A 130 -0.19 -28.61 2.17
N ARG A 131 -1.05 -29.20 3.02
CA ARG A 131 -2.24 -29.99 2.66
C ARG A 131 -1.96 -31.24 1.81
N TYR A 132 -0.74 -31.77 1.84
CA TYR A 132 -0.48 -33.12 1.33
C TYR A 132 -1.14 -34.17 2.23
N LEU A 133 -1.27 -33.88 3.52
CA LEU A 133 -2.04 -34.68 4.48
C LEU A 133 -3.29 -33.90 4.89
N PRO A 134 -4.50 -34.29 4.46
CA PRO A 134 -5.75 -33.64 4.85
C PRO A 134 -6.16 -34.05 6.28
N ALA A 135 -5.32 -33.73 7.25
CA ALA A 135 -5.41 -34.18 8.64
C ALA A 135 -5.25 -33.04 9.64
N SER A 136 -5.70 -33.23 10.88
CA SER A 136 -5.29 -32.39 12.00
C SER A 136 -4.06 -32.99 12.70
N LEU A 137 -3.24 -32.18 13.34
CA LEU A 137 -2.12 -32.69 14.13
C LEU A 137 -2.64 -33.20 15.48
N LEU A 138 -2.06 -34.29 15.97
CA LEU A 138 -2.40 -34.91 17.24
C LEU A 138 -1.13 -35.12 18.07
N GLN A 139 -1.13 -34.56 19.28
CA GLN A 139 -0.04 -34.71 20.23
C GLN A 139 -0.54 -35.45 21.48
N THR A 140 0.30 -36.31 22.03
CA THR A 140 0.06 -37.04 23.27
C THR A 140 1.13 -36.69 24.30
N GLY A 141 0.77 -36.72 25.58
CA GLY A 141 1.65 -36.42 26.70
C GLY A 141 1.45 -37.39 27.87
N PRO A 142 2.40 -37.45 28.81
CA PRO A 142 2.22 -38.22 30.03
C PRO A 142 1.13 -37.60 30.90
N ALA A 143 0.46 -38.42 31.71
CA ALA A 143 -0.50 -37.94 32.70
C ALA A 143 0.16 -37.09 33.80
N ARG A 144 -0.66 -36.34 34.55
CA ARG A 144 -0.21 -35.56 35.71
C ARG A 144 0.28 -36.48 36.84
N LYS A 145 1.13 -35.97 37.74
CA LYS A 145 1.81 -36.77 38.79
C LYS A 145 0.88 -37.48 39.78
N GLU A 146 -0.39 -37.07 39.89
CA GLU A 146 -1.40 -37.62 40.81
C GLU A 146 -2.47 -38.47 40.09
N ALA A 147 -2.22 -38.85 38.83
CA ALA A 147 -3.15 -39.63 38.03
C ALA A 147 -3.26 -41.09 38.51
N SER A 148 -4.43 -41.69 38.32
CA SER A 148 -4.64 -43.13 38.54
C SER A 148 -3.74 -43.97 37.63
N ALA A 149 -3.61 -45.27 37.92
CA ALA A 149 -2.79 -46.17 37.11
C ALA A 149 -3.29 -46.28 35.65
N GLU A 150 -4.59 -46.18 35.43
CA GLU A 150 -5.22 -46.21 34.10
C GLU A 150 -4.98 -44.91 33.34
N GLU A 151 -5.19 -43.75 33.99
CA GLU A 151 -4.88 -42.45 33.39
C GLU A 151 -3.38 -42.29 33.10
N THR A 152 -2.52 -42.86 33.95
CA THR A 152 -1.07 -42.88 33.74
C THR A 152 -0.68 -43.71 32.52
N ALA A 153 -1.38 -44.82 32.26
CA ALA A 153 -1.14 -45.65 31.08
C ALA A 153 -1.61 -44.95 29.79
N ALA A 154 -2.81 -44.35 29.82
CA ALA A 154 -3.41 -43.66 28.67
C ALA A 154 -2.69 -42.33 28.35
N GLY A 155 -2.29 -41.58 29.37
CA GLY A 155 -1.75 -40.23 29.21
C GLY A 155 -2.81 -39.20 28.80
N THR A 156 -2.36 -38.08 28.25
CA THR A 156 -3.21 -37.01 27.72
C THR A 156 -3.04 -36.88 26.21
N TYR A 157 -4.01 -36.28 25.54
CA TYR A 157 -3.90 -35.90 24.13
C TYR A 157 -4.42 -34.48 23.89
N SER A 158 -3.94 -33.86 22.81
CA SER A 158 -4.39 -32.58 22.31
C SER A 158 -4.40 -32.60 20.79
N ILE A 159 -5.49 -32.14 20.19
CA ILE A 159 -5.61 -31.94 18.75
C ILE A 159 -5.21 -30.50 18.44
N ILE A 160 -4.29 -30.34 17.49
CA ILE A 160 -3.79 -29.06 17.01
C ILE A 160 -4.38 -28.84 15.63
N ASP A 161 -5.34 -27.90 15.56
CA ASP A 161 -5.93 -27.44 14.31
C ASP A 161 -5.00 -26.40 13.67
N LEU A 162 -4.50 -26.67 12.48
CA LEU A 162 -3.61 -25.77 11.75
C LEU A 162 -4.37 -24.70 10.95
N ASP A 163 -5.71 -24.71 10.96
CA ASP A 163 -6.49 -23.67 10.29
C ASP A 163 -6.41 -22.34 11.05
N LEU A 164 -5.56 -21.45 10.55
CA LEU A 164 -5.35 -20.08 11.04
C LEU A 164 -6.65 -19.24 11.08
N SER A 165 -7.71 -19.62 10.36
CA SER A 165 -8.99 -18.89 10.37
C SER A 165 -9.69 -18.88 11.74
N ARG A 166 -9.36 -19.84 12.63
CA ARG A 166 -9.89 -19.92 13.99
C ARG A 166 -9.05 -19.20 15.05
N TYR A 167 -7.83 -18.77 14.72
CA TYR A 167 -6.97 -18.01 15.62
C TYR A 167 -7.22 -16.51 15.50
N THR A 168 -8.41 -16.07 15.93
CA THR A 168 -8.85 -14.66 15.94
C THR A 168 -7.80 -13.72 16.55
N THR A 169 -7.05 -14.18 17.57
CA THR A 169 -6.05 -13.37 18.29
C THR A 169 -4.80 -13.05 17.46
N LEU A 170 -4.36 -13.96 16.59
CA LEU A 170 -3.22 -13.75 15.69
C LEU A 170 -3.62 -12.86 14.51
N THR A 171 -4.77 -13.14 13.90
CA THR A 171 -5.39 -12.28 12.87
C THR A 171 -5.59 -10.86 13.39
N ASN A 172 -6.04 -10.69 14.64
CA ASN A 172 -6.19 -9.38 15.28
C ASN A 172 -4.84 -8.65 15.48
N ARG A 173 -3.73 -9.36 15.75
CA ARG A 173 -2.40 -8.73 15.85
C ARG A 173 -1.90 -8.26 14.49
N PHE A 174 -2.00 -9.09 13.46
CA PHE A 174 -1.62 -8.71 12.10
C PHE A 174 -2.49 -7.57 11.56
N GLN A 175 -3.80 -7.62 11.80
CA GLN A 175 -4.71 -6.52 11.44
C GLN A 175 -4.38 -5.23 12.20
N ARG A 176 -3.98 -5.31 13.49
CA ARG A 176 -3.54 -4.14 14.26
C ARG A 176 -2.25 -3.54 13.71
N GLU A 177 -1.25 -4.35 13.37
CA GLU A 177 -0.01 -3.85 12.76
C GLU A 177 -0.25 -3.21 11.38
N GLN A 178 -1.13 -3.81 10.57
CA GLN A 178 -1.51 -3.26 9.27
C GLN A 178 -2.31 -1.95 9.44
N GLN A 179 -3.28 -1.91 10.36
CA GLN A 179 -4.02 -0.68 10.67
C GLN A 179 -3.10 0.43 11.20
N GLN A 180 -2.09 0.11 12.01
CA GLN A 180 -1.11 1.07 12.49
C GLN A 180 -0.26 1.64 11.34
N SER A 181 0.14 0.80 10.38
CA SER A 181 0.92 1.21 9.22
C SER A 181 0.09 2.08 8.25
N ILE A 182 -1.16 1.71 7.97
CA ILE A 182 -2.11 2.52 7.19
C ILE A 182 -2.38 3.86 7.90
N SER A 183 -2.64 3.82 9.21
CA SER A 183 -2.86 5.02 10.02
C SER A 183 -1.63 5.94 9.99
N PHE A 184 -0.43 5.36 10.02
CA PHE A 184 0.81 6.10 9.94
C PHE A 184 0.97 6.86 8.62
N LEU A 185 0.68 6.22 7.48
CA LEU A 185 0.71 6.90 6.17
C LEU A 185 -0.30 8.05 6.08
N LYS A 186 -1.41 7.97 6.83
CA LYS A 186 -2.43 9.03 6.95
C LYS A 186 -2.14 10.02 8.08
N ALA A 187 -1.03 9.89 8.80
CA ALA A 187 -0.71 10.66 10.01
C ALA A 187 -1.78 10.62 11.12
N GLY A 188 -2.53 9.52 11.20
CA GLY A 188 -3.64 9.39 12.14
C GLY A 188 -4.91 10.16 11.73
N ILE A 189 -4.96 10.70 10.50
CA ILE A 189 -6.18 11.30 9.97
C ILE A 189 -7.13 10.18 9.55
N GLU A 190 -8.33 10.16 10.15
CA GLU A 190 -9.39 9.22 9.78
C GLU A 190 -10.04 9.62 8.46
N THR A 191 -9.44 9.22 7.35
CA THR A 191 -9.97 9.48 6.01
C THR A 191 -11.20 8.61 5.74
N ARG A 192 -12.34 9.24 5.46
CA ARG A 192 -13.62 8.54 5.24
C ARG A 192 -13.79 8.07 3.79
N ASN A 193 -12.96 8.57 2.89
CA ASN A 193 -12.99 8.21 1.47
C ASN A 193 -12.43 6.79 1.22
N ALA A 194 -13.31 5.87 0.80
CA ALA A 194 -12.94 4.47 0.52
C ALA A 194 -11.90 4.30 -0.59
N THR A 195 -11.98 5.12 -1.64
CA THR A 195 -11.04 5.08 -2.78
C THR A 195 -9.64 5.49 -2.33
N PHE A 196 -9.54 6.56 -1.54
CA PHE A 196 -8.27 6.99 -0.97
C PHE A 196 -7.71 5.96 0.02
N ASN A 197 -8.57 5.33 0.83
CA ASN A 197 -8.18 4.24 1.72
C ASN A 197 -7.55 3.07 0.96
N SER A 198 -8.15 2.64 -0.15
CA SER A 198 -7.60 1.59 -1.02
C SER A 198 -6.29 2.01 -1.68
N LEU A 199 -6.19 3.27 -2.10
CA LEU A 199 -4.94 3.82 -2.65
C LEU A 199 -3.81 3.79 -1.63
N ILE A 200 -4.05 4.21 -0.39
CA ILE A 200 -3.05 4.16 0.69
C ILE A 200 -2.63 2.72 1.01
N ASP A 201 -3.56 1.77 1.08
CA ASP A 201 -3.23 0.35 1.29
C ASP A 201 -2.33 -0.20 0.18
N LYS A 202 -2.59 0.15 -1.09
CA LYS A 202 -1.73 -0.23 -2.21
C LYS A 202 -0.34 0.40 -2.10
N ILE A 203 -0.26 1.69 -1.76
CA ILE A 203 1.02 2.40 -1.57
C ILE A 203 1.82 1.75 -0.46
N GLU A 204 1.19 1.40 0.66
CA GLU A 204 1.87 0.71 1.76
C GLU A 204 2.47 -0.62 1.31
N ARG A 205 1.68 -1.47 0.65
CA ARG A 205 2.16 -2.77 0.15
C ARG A 205 3.33 -2.61 -0.80
N VAL A 206 3.26 -1.66 -1.73
CA VAL A 206 4.36 -1.38 -2.66
C VAL A 206 5.58 -0.84 -1.93
N ALA A 207 5.41 0.12 -1.03
CA ALA A 207 6.49 0.69 -0.24
C ALA A 207 7.23 -0.38 0.59
N LEU A 208 6.51 -1.36 1.13
CA LEU A 208 7.10 -2.42 1.96
C LEU A 208 7.67 -3.59 1.16
N ARG A 209 7.19 -3.84 -0.06
CA ARG A 209 7.56 -5.05 -0.82
C ARG A 209 8.43 -4.77 -2.05
N SER A 210 8.64 -3.50 -2.41
CA SER A 210 9.36 -3.08 -3.61
C SER A 210 10.31 -1.91 -3.35
N THR A 211 11.45 -1.94 -4.03
CA THR A 211 12.44 -0.85 -4.10
C THR A 211 12.33 -0.06 -5.42
N ALA A 212 11.48 -0.49 -6.35
CA ALA A 212 11.26 0.19 -7.62
C ALA A 212 10.64 1.59 -7.44
N PRO A 213 10.83 2.51 -8.41
CA PRO A 213 10.33 3.88 -8.32
C PRO A 213 8.81 3.97 -8.09
N ILE A 214 8.42 4.96 -7.29
CA ILE A 214 7.00 5.31 -7.06
C ILE A 214 6.73 6.67 -7.71
N LEU A 215 5.73 6.73 -8.59
CA LEU A 215 5.25 7.96 -9.21
C LEU A 215 3.94 8.41 -8.57
N LEU A 216 3.95 9.56 -7.91
CA LEU A 216 2.78 10.21 -7.33
C LEU A 216 2.28 11.30 -8.29
N THR A 217 1.12 11.08 -8.91
CA THR A 217 0.47 12.08 -9.77
C THR A 217 -0.66 12.77 -9.03
N GLY A 218 -1.06 13.95 -9.49
CA GLY A 218 -2.22 14.67 -8.95
C GLY A 218 -1.94 16.16 -8.77
N PRO A 219 -2.99 16.95 -8.46
CA PRO A 219 -2.88 18.40 -8.46
C PRO A 219 -1.93 18.91 -7.37
N THR A 220 -1.46 20.14 -7.55
CA THR A 220 -0.61 20.82 -6.57
C THR A 220 -1.37 21.00 -5.26
N GLY A 221 -0.70 20.69 -4.14
CA GLY A 221 -1.34 20.74 -2.82
C GLY A 221 -2.18 19.51 -2.45
N ALA A 222 -2.19 18.44 -3.25
CA ALA A 222 -2.88 17.18 -2.91
C ALA A 222 -2.19 16.33 -1.83
N GLY A 223 -1.02 16.76 -1.33
CA GLY A 223 -0.27 16.05 -0.28
C GLY A 223 0.83 15.10 -0.75
N LYS A 224 1.32 15.22 -1.99
CA LYS A 224 2.39 14.37 -2.55
C LYS A 224 3.66 14.35 -1.69
N SER A 225 4.19 15.51 -1.34
CA SER A 225 5.43 15.64 -0.54
C SER A 225 5.25 15.12 0.89
N PHE A 226 4.06 15.31 1.46
CA PHE A 226 3.70 14.73 2.76
C PHE A 226 3.69 13.20 2.71
N LEU A 227 3.05 12.62 1.70
CA LEU A 227 2.99 11.18 1.51
C LEU A 227 4.38 10.58 1.24
N ALA A 228 5.22 11.25 0.46
CA ALA A 228 6.62 10.83 0.23
C ALA A 228 7.42 10.76 1.54
N ASN A 229 7.26 11.73 2.44
CA ASN A 229 7.89 11.71 3.75
C ASN A 229 7.39 10.52 4.60
N ARG A 230 6.08 10.25 4.58
CA ARG A 230 5.52 9.09 5.29
C ARG A 230 6.00 7.76 4.74
N ILE A 231 6.10 7.62 3.42
CA ILE A 231 6.67 6.43 2.78
C ILE A 231 8.12 6.22 3.23
N TYR A 232 8.93 7.28 3.27
CA TYR A 232 10.31 7.21 3.76
C TYR A 232 10.35 6.77 5.23
N GLN A 233 9.56 7.39 6.12
CA GLN A 233 9.54 7.02 7.54
C GLN A 233 9.07 5.57 7.75
N LEU A 234 8.13 5.08 6.93
CA LEU A 234 7.69 3.69 6.95
C LEU A 234 8.81 2.73 6.52
N LYS A 235 9.54 3.06 5.44
CA LYS A 235 10.70 2.27 4.99
C LYS A 235 11.82 2.28 6.05
N GLN A 236 12.07 3.43 6.68
CA GLN A 236 13.08 3.58 7.72
C GLN A 236 12.75 2.75 8.97
N SER A 237 11.49 2.75 9.43
CA SER A 237 11.08 1.97 10.60
C SER A 237 11.16 0.46 10.39
N ARG A 238 11.15 0.01 9.14
CA ARG A 238 11.34 -1.40 8.73
C ARG A 238 12.78 -1.70 8.31
N HIS A 239 13.73 -0.80 8.56
CA HIS A 239 15.15 -0.95 8.21
C HIS A 239 15.40 -1.20 6.72
N GLN A 240 14.51 -0.74 5.83
CA GLN A 240 14.65 -0.88 4.37
C GLN A 240 15.50 0.22 3.74
N VAL A 241 15.76 1.29 4.49
CA VAL A 241 16.64 2.41 4.12
C VAL A 241 17.45 2.85 5.34
N SER A 242 18.71 3.20 5.13
CA SER A 242 19.63 3.69 6.16
C SER A 242 20.03 5.15 5.95
N GLY A 243 19.93 5.64 4.72
CA GLY A 243 20.20 7.02 4.33
C GLY A 243 19.03 7.96 4.64
N LYS A 244 19.24 9.26 4.37
CA LYS A 244 18.25 10.32 4.61
C LYS A 244 17.23 10.43 3.49
N LEU A 245 16.11 11.11 3.78
CA LEU A 245 15.20 11.62 2.75
C LEU A 245 15.79 12.91 2.16
N VAL A 246 16.08 12.91 0.87
CA VAL A 246 16.46 14.11 0.12
C VAL A 246 15.26 14.54 -0.73
N SER A 247 14.70 15.71 -0.43
CA SER A 247 13.54 16.26 -1.14
C SER A 247 13.96 17.44 -2.01
N VAL A 248 13.60 17.39 -3.29
CA VAL A 248 13.96 18.40 -4.28
C VAL A 248 12.72 18.83 -5.05
N ASN A 249 12.48 20.13 -5.15
CA ASN A 249 11.49 20.66 -6.07
C ASN A 249 12.17 20.98 -7.40
N CYS A 250 11.85 20.22 -8.45
CA CYS A 250 12.50 20.40 -9.75
C CYS A 250 12.15 21.74 -10.41
N ALA A 251 11.02 22.35 -10.04
CA ALA A 251 10.63 23.66 -10.57
C ALA A 251 11.58 24.80 -10.14
N THR A 252 12.39 24.61 -9.10
CA THR A 252 13.40 25.60 -8.66
C THR A 252 14.75 25.41 -9.35
N LEU A 253 14.89 24.36 -10.16
CA LEU A 253 16.13 24.02 -10.86
C LEU A 253 16.05 24.51 -12.32
N ARG A 254 17.10 25.18 -12.79
CA ARG A 254 17.19 25.74 -14.16
C ARG A 254 18.61 25.59 -14.71
N GLY A 255 18.76 25.06 -15.93
CA GLY A 255 20.04 24.98 -16.66
C GLY A 255 21.17 24.33 -15.85
N ASP A 256 22.39 24.83 -15.99
CA ASP A 256 23.59 24.29 -15.30
C ASP A 256 23.44 24.18 -13.77
N ASN A 257 22.61 25.03 -13.15
CA ASN A 257 22.31 24.95 -11.72
C ASN A 257 21.51 23.69 -11.34
N ALA A 258 20.67 23.19 -12.25
CA ALA A 258 19.95 21.93 -12.07
C ALA A 258 20.92 20.75 -12.04
N MET A 259 21.78 20.65 -13.05
CA MET A 259 22.79 19.60 -13.15
C MET A 259 23.74 19.61 -11.95
N SER A 260 24.29 20.78 -11.64
CA SER A 260 25.19 21.01 -10.51
C SER A 260 24.55 20.67 -9.15
N THR A 261 23.26 20.93 -8.99
CA THR A 261 22.55 20.65 -7.73
C THR A 261 22.20 19.17 -7.61
N LEU A 262 21.67 18.54 -8.65
CA LEU A 262 21.27 17.12 -8.62
C LEU A 262 22.48 16.19 -8.61
N PHE A 263 23.40 16.35 -9.57
CA PHE A 263 24.51 15.43 -9.82
C PHE A 263 25.83 15.90 -9.21
N GLY A 264 25.89 17.14 -8.70
CA GLY A 264 27.14 17.71 -8.21
C GLY A 264 28.03 18.18 -9.35
N HIS A 265 29.18 18.76 -9.00
CA HIS A 265 30.15 19.24 -9.98
C HIS A 265 31.56 19.25 -9.40
N VAL A 266 32.56 19.19 -10.28
CA VAL A 266 33.96 19.44 -9.93
C VAL A 266 34.30 20.92 -10.05
N LYS A 267 35.35 21.35 -9.35
CA LYS A 267 35.83 22.74 -9.42
C LYS A 267 36.14 23.11 -10.88
N GLY A 268 35.60 24.25 -11.33
CA GLY A 268 35.81 24.77 -12.68
C GLY A 268 34.91 24.18 -13.76
N ALA A 269 33.89 23.39 -13.42
CA ALA A 269 33.00 22.77 -14.42
C ALA A 269 32.14 23.76 -15.22
N PHE A 270 31.79 24.93 -14.65
CA PHE A 270 31.09 26.02 -15.33
C PHE A 270 31.47 27.38 -14.74
N THR A 271 31.01 28.47 -15.36
CA THR A 271 31.24 29.84 -14.87
C THR A 271 30.57 30.04 -13.50
N GLY A 272 31.39 30.12 -12.45
CA GLY A 272 30.94 30.24 -11.06
C GLY A 272 31.20 29.01 -10.17
N ALA A 273 31.72 27.90 -10.74
CA ALA A 273 32.10 26.68 -10.02
C ALA A 273 33.42 26.84 -9.21
N LEU A 274 33.40 27.70 -8.19
CA LEU A 274 34.58 28.03 -7.37
C LEU A 274 35.06 26.86 -6.49
N SER A 275 34.14 25.99 -6.06
CA SER A 275 34.39 24.80 -5.23
C SER A 275 33.60 23.61 -5.77
N ALA A 276 34.04 22.39 -5.45
CA ALA A 276 33.31 21.18 -5.85
C ALA A 276 32.08 20.94 -4.96
N ARG A 277 31.04 20.29 -5.51
CA ARG A 277 29.80 19.93 -4.81
C ARG A 277 29.46 18.46 -5.03
N SER A 278 29.03 17.77 -3.97
CA SER A 278 28.66 16.34 -3.97
C SER A 278 27.43 16.01 -4.83
N GLY A 279 26.45 16.91 -4.89
CA GLY A 279 25.15 16.67 -5.52
C GLY A 279 24.13 16.00 -4.61
N LEU A 280 22.85 16.27 -4.85
CA LEU A 280 21.73 15.78 -4.05
C LEU A 280 21.46 14.27 -4.22
N LEU A 281 21.74 13.70 -5.40
CA LEU A 281 21.62 12.25 -5.61
C LEU A 281 22.57 11.49 -4.69
N ARG A 282 23.83 11.92 -4.63
CA ARG A 282 24.83 11.31 -3.74
C ARG A 282 24.48 11.47 -2.25
N GLU A 283 23.85 12.58 -1.89
CA GLU A 283 23.35 12.79 -0.53
C GLU A 283 22.18 11.85 -0.16
N ALA A 284 21.48 11.29 -1.15
CA ALA A 284 20.37 10.35 -0.98
C ALA A 284 20.82 8.88 -0.92
N ASP A 285 22.13 8.62 -0.96
CA ASP A 285 22.69 7.27 -0.94
C ASP A 285 22.20 6.44 0.26
N GLY A 286 21.78 5.20 -0.01
CA GLY A 286 21.13 4.30 0.96
C GLY A 286 19.78 4.78 1.49
N GLY A 287 19.25 5.89 0.96
CA GLY A 287 18.06 6.59 1.43
C GLY A 287 16.95 6.68 0.37
N VAL A 288 16.19 7.77 0.43
CA VAL A 288 15.10 8.06 -0.53
C VAL A 288 15.33 9.43 -1.16
N LEU A 289 15.30 9.50 -2.48
CA LEU A 289 15.24 10.74 -3.24
C LEU A 289 13.78 11.01 -3.62
N PHE A 290 13.24 12.14 -3.16
CA PHE A 290 11.95 12.65 -3.59
C PHE A 290 12.12 13.82 -4.56
N LEU A 291 11.69 13.63 -5.80
CA LEU A 291 11.69 14.65 -6.86
C LEU A 291 10.27 15.16 -7.08
N ASP A 292 9.94 16.31 -6.50
CA ASP A 292 8.66 16.99 -6.75
C ASP A 292 8.71 17.74 -8.08
N GLU A 293 7.60 17.71 -8.81
CA GLU A 293 7.46 18.26 -10.15
C GLU A 293 8.54 17.81 -11.15
N ILE A 294 8.84 16.50 -11.18
CA ILE A 294 9.88 15.89 -12.04
C ILE A 294 9.77 16.26 -13.53
N ALA A 295 8.55 16.55 -14.00
CA ALA A 295 8.30 16.97 -15.37
C ALA A 295 9.00 18.28 -15.74
N GLU A 296 9.32 19.14 -14.76
CA GLU A 296 9.99 20.43 -15.00
C GLU A 296 11.50 20.30 -15.26
N LEU A 297 12.08 19.09 -15.17
CA LEU A 297 13.47 18.83 -15.57
C LEU A 297 13.64 18.95 -17.10
N GLY A 298 14.79 19.46 -17.54
CA GLY A 298 15.15 19.45 -18.96
C GLY A 298 15.52 18.05 -19.46
N LEU A 299 15.59 17.89 -20.79
CA LEU A 299 15.83 16.58 -21.41
C LEU A 299 17.21 15.99 -21.07
N ASP A 300 18.22 16.84 -20.90
CA ASP A 300 19.57 16.42 -20.52
C ASP A 300 19.60 15.91 -19.08
N GLU A 301 18.95 16.64 -18.15
CA GLU A 301 18.81 16.19 -16.76
C GLU A 301 18.02 14.89 -16.66
N GLN A 302 16.96 14.73 -17.48
CA GLN A 302 16.18 13.50 -17.56
C GLN A 302 17.03 12.31 -18.03
N ALA A 303 17.88 12.50 -19.04
CA ALA A 303 18.78 11.44 -19.52
C ALA A 303 19.80 11.02 -18.45
N MET A 304 20.40 11.99 -17.75
CA MET A 304 21.31 11.71 -16.65
C MET A 304 20.62 11.03 -15.46
N LEU A 305 19.39 11.45 -15.16
CA LEU A 305 18.59 10.86 -14.09
C LEU A 305 18.23 9.41 -14.40
N LEU A 306 17.89 9.09 -15.66
CA LEU A 306 17.64 7.72 -16.10
C LEU A 306 18.84 6.82 -15.81
N LYS A 307 20.06 7.24 -16.21
CA LYS A 307 21.29 6.50 -15.93
C LYS A 307 21.48 6.28 -14.42
N ALA A 308 21.29 7.31 -13.61
CA ALA A 308 21.41 7.21 -12.16
C ALA A 308 20.38 6.25 -11.52
N ILE A 309 19.17 6.15 -12.07
CA ILE A 309 18.13 5.23 -11.57
C ILE A 309 18.44 3.77 -11.94
N GLU A 310 18.96 3.53 -13.13
CA GLU A 310 19.19 2.19 -13.67
C GLU A 310 20.51 1.60 -13.21
N GLU A 311 21.59 2.35 -13.34
CA GLU A 311 22.96 1.88 -13.10
C GLU A 311 23.44 2.18 -11.68
N LYS A 312 22.70 3.02 -10.92
CA LYS A 312 23.12 3.53 -9.61
C LYS A 312 24.45 4.30 -9.65
N THR A 313 24.87 4.71 -10.84
CA THR A 313 26.08 5.50 -11.06
C THR A 313 25.78 6.70 -11.97
N PHE A 314 26.52 7.78 -11.77
CA PHE A 314 26.44 8.97 -12.62
C PHE A 314 27.74 9.76 -12.57
N PHE A 315 27.92 10.65 -13.54
CA PHE A 315 29.06 11.57 -13.57
C PHE A 315 28.65 12.91 -12.96
N PRO A 316 29.39 13.42 -11.95
CA PRO A 316 29.28 14.82 -11.56
C PRO A 316 29.60 15.71 -12.76
N PHE A 317 28.98 16.88 -12.83
CA PHE A 317 29.19 17.80 -13.95
C PHE A 317 30.67 18.20 -14.07
N GLY A 318 31.24 18.01 -15.26
CA GLY A 318 32.66 18.24 -15.57
C GLY A 318 33.64 17.17 -15.06
N SER A 319 33.15 16.03 -14.58
CA SER A 319 33.97 14.91 -14.07
C SER A 319 34.00 13.74 -15.03
N ASP A 320 35.18 13.15 -15.25
CA ASP A 320 35.35 11.87 -15.95
C ASP A 320 35.30 10.66 -14.99
N LYS A 321 35.03 10.91 -13.70
CA LYS A 321 34.90 9.87 -12.67
C LYS A 321 33.44 9.70 -12.29
N GLU A 322 32.95 8.47 -12.39
CA GLU A 322 31.64 8.09 -11.89
C GLU A 322 31.59 8.12 -10.36
N VAL A 323 30.42 8.45 -9.84
CA VAL A 323 30.06 8.27 -8.43
C VAL A 323 28.88 7.32 -8.34
N HIS A 324 28.87 6.50 -7.30
CA HIS A 324 27.79 5.56 -7.01
C HIS A 324 26.81 6.16 -5.99
N SER A 325 25.52 5.86 -6.15
CA SER A 325 24.49 6.13 -5.17
C SER A 325 23.30 5.17 -5.31
N ASP A 326 23.07 4.36 -4.28
CA ASP A 326 21.93 3.45 -4.20
C ASP A 326 20.76 4.08 -3.44
N PHE A 327 20.08 5.02 -4.10
CA PHE A 327 18.87 5.65 -3.58
C PHE A 327 17.60 4.97 -4.12
N GLN A 328 16.52 5.01 -3.34
CA GLN A 328 15.17 4.70 -3.82
C GLN A 328 14.47 5.98 -4.30
N LEU A 329 13.70 5.92 -5.39
CA LEU A 329 13.08 7.10 -6.00
C LEU A 329 11.58 7.19 -5.70
N ILE A 330 11.15 8.37 -5.25
CA ILE A 330 9.75 8.81 -5.29
C ILE A 330 9.69 10.05 -6.18
N ALA A 331 8.87 10.02 -7.23
CA ALA A 331 8.66 11.15 -8.13
C ALA A 331 7.27 11.73 -7.97
N GLY A 332 7.13 13.05 -8.03
CA GLY A 332 5.87 13.78 -7.98
C GLY A 332 5.65 14.60 -9.26
N THR A 333 4.42 14.67 -9.76
CA THR A 333 4.06 15.58 -10.86
C THR A 333 2.56 15.90 -10.86
N HIS A 334 2.18 17.10 -11.31
CA HIS A 334 0.80 17.43 -11.65
C HIS A 334 0.52 17.41 -13.16
N ARG A 335 1.54 17.21 -13.99
CA ARG A 335 1.42 17.21 -15.46
C ARG A 335 0.88 15.88 -15.97
N ASP A 336 0.21 15.92 -17.12
CA ASP A 336 -0.10 14.72 -17.88
C ASP A 336 1.17 14.21 -18.58
N MET A 337 1.80 13.20 -17.98
CA MET A 337 3.05 12.64 -18.48
C MET A 337 2.90 12.02 -19.87
N ARG A 338 1.74 11.46 -20.21
CA ARG A 338 1.53 10.85 -21.53
C ARG A 338 1.53 11.92 -22.61
N GLN A 339 0.83 13.03 -22.34
CA GLN A 339 0.85 14.19 -23.22
C GLN A 339 2.27 14.77 -23.36
N TRP A 340 2.99 14.93 -22.25
CA TRP A 340 4.35 15.52 -22.27
C TRP A 340 5.37 14.66 -23.01
N VAL A 341 5.23 13.32 -22.94
CA VAL A 341 6.03 12.40 -23.75
C VAL A 341 5.68 12.56 -25.23
N ALA A 342 4.38 12.62 -25.59
CA ALA A 342 3.96 12.81 -26.98
C ALA A 342 4.43 14.15 -27.57
N GLU A 343 4.52 15.20 -26.75
CA GLU A 343 5.03 16.52 -27.13
C GLU A 343 6.57 16.60 -27.17
N GLY A 344 7.29 15.52 -26.84
CA GLY A 344 8.76 15.50 -26.78
C GLY A 344 9.35 16.33 -25.63
N ARG A 345 8.53 16.72 -24.65
CA ARG A 345 8.95 17.51 -23.47
C ARG A 345 9.46 16.65 -22.33
N PHE A 346 9.13 15.36 -22.35
CA PHE A 346 9.62 14.37 -21.40
C PHE A 346 10.04 13.11 -22.14
N ARG A 347 11.14 12.49 -21.73
CA ARG A 347 11.67 11.32 -22.41
C ARG A 347 10.82 10.08 -22.13
N GLU A 348 10.55 9.31 -23.18
CA GLU A 348 9.75 8.09 -23.09
C GLU A 348 10.43 7.02 -22.22
N ASP A 349 11.75 6.86 -22.35
CA ASP A 349 12.56 5.90 -21.59
C ASP A 349 12.49 6.15 -20.06
N LEU A 350 12.69 7.39 -19.64
CA LEU A 350 12.55 7.79 -18.24
C LEU A 350 11.12 7.59 -17.74
N TYR A 351 10.11 7.93 -18.55
CA TYR A 351 8.72 7.73 -18.15
C TYR A 351 8.42 6.24 -17.95
N ALA A 352 8.86 5.37 -18.88
CA ALA A 352 8.72 3.93 -18.76
C ALA A 352 9.37 3.40 -17.47
N ARG A 353 10.53 3.95 -17.10
CA ARG A 353 11.26 3.56 -15.89
C ARG A 353 10.57 3.96 -14.59
N ILE A 354 10.01 5.17 -14.52
CA ILE A 354 9.42 5.69 -13.27
C ILE A 354 7.93 5.33 -13.11
N ASN A 355 7.24 4.96 -14.19
CA ASN A 355 5.79 4.72 -14.20
C ASN A 355 5.39 3.31 -13.72
N MET A 356 6.32 2.50 -13.22
CA MET A 356 6.05 1.14 -12.73
C MET A 356 4.99 1.12 -11.61
N TRP A 357 5.14 1.99 -10.61
CA TRP A 357 4.18 2.15 -9.52
C TRP A 357 3.60 3.55 -9.52
N SER A 358 2.55 3.78 -10.30
CA SER A 358 1.89 5.07 -10.43
C SER A 358 0.62 5.18 -9.59
N PHE A 359 0.51 6.25 -8.81
CA PHE A 359 -0.63 6.52 -7.93
C PHE A 359 -1.13 7.95 -8.12
N ALA A 360 -2.39 8.08 -8.55
CA ALA A 360 -3.06 9.36 -8.71
C ALA A 360 -3.74 9.80 -7.42
N LEU A 361 -3.20 10.84 -6.78
CA LEU A 361 -3.78 11.44 -5.58
C LEU A 361 -4.93 12.37 -5.99
N PRO A 362 -6.17 12.14 -5.52
CA PRO A 362 -7.30 13.00 -5.84
C PRO A 362 -7.15 14.39 -5.21
N GLY A 363 -7.71 15.42 -5.84
CA GLY A 363 -7.79 16.75 -5.23
C GLY A 363 -8.76 16.80 -4.05
N LEU A 364 -8.71 17.83 -3.22
CA LEU A 364 -9.60 17.98 -2.05
C LEU A 364 -11.08 18.02 -2.46
N ALA A 365 -11.39 18.70 -3.57
CA ALA A 365 -12.75 18.76 -4.11
C ALA A 365 -13.35 17.38 -4.48
N GLN A 366 -12.50 16.40 -4.78
CA GLN A 366 -12.89 15.02 -5.11
C GLN A 366 -13.06 14.13 -3.86
N ARG A 367 -12.68 14.64 -2.67
CA ARG A 367 -12.74 13.92 -1.39
C ARG A 367 -13.13 14.86 -0.24
N LYS A 368 -14.28 15.48 -0.40
CA LYS A 368 -14.84 16.43 0.60
C LYS A 368 -15.07 15.80 1.97
N GLU A 369 -15.30 14.49 2.02
CA GLU A 369 -15.42 13.72 3.27
C GLU A 369 -14.17 13.82 4.16
N ASP A 370 -13.00 14.10 3.57
CA ASP A 370 -11.75 14.26 4.29
C ASP A 370 -11.57 15.69 4.84
N ILE A 371 -12.43 16.66 4.51
CA ILE A 371 -12.32 18.05 5.01
C ILE A 371 -12.42 18.08 6.54
N THR A 372 -13.46 17.48 7.13
CA THR A 372 -13.66 17.54 8.59
C THR A 372 -12.48 16.93 9.36
N PRO A 373 -12.01 15.71 9.05
CA PRO A 373 -10.81 15.16 9.69
C PRO A 373 -9.55 16.03 9.51
N ASN A 374 -9.37 16.66 8.34
CA ASN A 374 -8.21 17.53 8.11
C ASN A 374 -8.30 18.85 8.87
N VAL A 375 -9.50 19.43 9.03
CA VAL A 375 -9.70 20.61 9.87
C VAL A 375 -9.33 20.30 11.32
N ASP A 376 -9.81 19.17 11.85
CA ASP A 376 -9.48 18.75 13.22
C ASP A 376 -7.97 18.50 13.40
N TYR A 377 -7.32 17.89 12.41
CA TYR A 377 -5.87 17.70 12.39
C TYR A 377 -5.11 19.03 12.42
N GLU A 378 -5.47 19.98 11.57
CA GLU A 378 -4.79 21.29 11.50
C GLU A 378 -5.00 22.09 12.79
N LEU A 379 -6.22 22.11 13.36
CA LEU A 379 -6.46 22.75 14.66
C LEU A 379 -5.59 22.16 15.77
N GLN A 380 -5.46 20.83 15.81
CA GLN A 380 -4.63 20.17 16.80
C GLN A 380 -3.16 20.50 16.59
N ARG A 381 -2.69 20.53 15.34
CA ARG A 381 -1.33 20.93 14.97
C ARG A 381 -1.05 22.37 15.41
N PHE A 382 -1.91 23.32 15.05
CA PHE A 382 -1.79 24.72 15.46
C PHE A 382 -1.84 24.90 16.97
N SER A 383 -2.67 24.12 17.67
CA SER A 383 -2.73 24.17 19.14
C SER A 383 -1.43 23.71 19.80
N ARG A 384 -0.72 22.74 19.20
CA ARG A 384 0.58 22.28 19.68
C ARG A 384 1.68 23.29 19.40
N GLU A 385 1.68 23.88 18.20
CA GLU A 385 2.69 24.87 17.77
C GLU A 385 2.57 26.20 18.55
N SER A 386 1.34 26.67 18.78
CA SER A 386 1.06 27.93 19.50
C SER A 386 0.95 27.79 21.02
N GLN A 387 1.04 26.56 21.55
CA GLN A 387 0.79 26.21 22.97
C GLN A 387 -0.55 26.74 23.51
N THR A 388 -1.51 27.02 22.62
CA THR A 388 -2.83 27.57 22.94
C THR A 388 -3.90 26.62 22.43
N GLN A 389 -4.94 26.35 23.22
CA GLN A 389 -6.06 25.53 22.75
C GLN A 389 -6.91 26.33 21.76
N ILE A 390 -6.85 25.97 20.47
CA ILE A 390 -7.59 26.62 19.40
C ILE A 390 -8.81 25.77 19.05
N ARG A 391 -10.00 26.36 19.09
CA ARG A 391 -11.27 25.66 18.84
C ARG A 391 -12.26 26.59 18.16
N PHE A 392 -13.12 26.00 17.34
CA PHE A 392 -14.31 26.69 16.85
C PHE A 392 -15.37 26.78 17.93
N ASP A 393 -16.12 27.88 17.92
CA ASP A 393 -17.46 27.87 18.50
C ASP A 393 -18.38 26.99 17.66
N LYS A 394 -19.46 26.49 18.27
CA LYS A 394 -20.28 25.43 17.67
C LYS A 394 -20.87 25.87 16.32
N GLU A 395 -21.49 27.04 16.29
CA GLU A 395 -22.13 27.63 15.12
C GLU A 395 -21.09 27.97 14.04
N ALA A 396 -19.91 28.45 14.44
CA ALA A 396 -18.79 28.74 13.55
C ALA A 396 -18.29 27.46 12.84
N ARG A 397 -18.14 26.36 13.59
CA ARG A 397 -17.74 25.05 13.04
C ARG A 397 -18.74 24.54 12.03
N GLU A 398 -20.03 24.56 12.38
CA GLU A 398 -21.11 24.10 11.51
C GLU A 398 -21.17 24.93 10.22
N GLY A 399 -21.09 26.26 10.33
CA GLY A 399 -21.07 27.16 9.18
C GLY A 399 -19.87 26.94 8.25
N TYR A 400 -18.66 26.83 8.80
CA TYR A 400 -17.45 26.61 8.02
C TYR A 400 -17.49 25.26 7.29
N LEU A 401 -17.86 24.18 7.98
CA LEU A 401 -17.94 22.85 7.37
C LEU A 401 -19.04 22.77 6.31
N ALA A 402 -20.20 23.41 6.54
CA ALA A 402 -21.27 23.48 5.56
C ALA A 402 -20.80 24.17 4.27
N PHE A 403 -20.08 25.29 4.39
CA PHE A 403 -19.48 25.96 3.23
C PHE A 403 -18.41 25.10 2.57
N ALA A 404 -17.44 24.59 3.35
CA ALA A 404 -16.28 23.84 2.85
C ALA A 404 -16.68 22.58 2.07
N CYS A 405 -17.79 21.94 2.46
CA CYS A 405 -18.34 20.77 1.76
C CYS A 405 -19.30 21.14 0.61
N SER A 406 -19.74 22.39 0.50
CA SER A 406 -20.71 22.83 -0.53
C SER A 406 -20.14 22.78 -1.94
N SER A 407 -21.00 22.83 -2.96
CA SER A 407 -20.59 22.95 -4.36
C SER A 407 -19.88 24.27 -4.69
N ARG A 408 -20.04 25.29 -3.85
CA ARG A 408 -19.38 26.60 -3.99
C ARG A 408 -17.91 26.55 -3.57
N ALA A 409 -17.50 25.53 -2.81
CA ALA A 409 -16.12 25.36 -2.40
C ALA A 409 -15.29 24.64 -3.48
N LEU A 410 -14.42 25.39 -4.15
CA LEU A 410 -13.62 24.88 -5.27
C LEU A 410 -12.34 24.17 -4.82
N TRP A 411 -11.73 24.61 -3.72
CA TRP A 411 -10.47 24.09 -3.19
C TRP A 411 -9.37 23.97 -4.25
N ARG A 412 -9.14 25.03 -5.05
CA ARG A 412 -8.16 25.05 -6.14
C ARG A 412 -6.75 24.74 -5.64
N GLY A 413 -6.40 25.21 -4.43
CA GLY A 413 -5.12 24.92 -3.79
C GLY A 413 -5.11 23.64 -2.95
N ASN A 414 -6.18 22.82 -3.02
CA ASN A 414 -6.34 21.55 -2.31
C ASN A 414 -6.08 21.69 -0.79
N PHE A 415 -5.35 20.75 -0.19
CA PHE A 415 -5.07 20.75 1.24
C PHE A 415 -4.19 21.94 1.66
N ARG A 416 -3.33 22.46 0.78
CA ARG A 416 -2.54 23.67 1.09
C ARG A 416 -3.45 24.87 1.37
N GLU A 417 -4.51 25.03 0.59
CA GLU A 417 -5.50 26.10 0.78
C GLU A 417 -6.34 25.87 2.04
N LEU A 418 -6.75 24.63 2.30
CA LEU A 418 -7.45 24.27 3.54
C LEU A 418 -6.61 24.57 4.79
N SER A 419 -5.34 24.13 4.81
CA SER A 419 -4.43 24.40 5.92
C SER A 419 -4.21 25.90 6.10
N ALA A 420 -4.07 26.66 5.00
CA ALA A 420 -3.93 28.12 5.07
C ALA A 420 -5.19 28.80 5.60
N SER A 421 -6.38 28.32 5.23
CA SER A 421 -7.67 28.82 5.71
C SER A 421 -7.81 28.61 7.22
N VAL A 422 -7.56 27.38 7.69
CA VAL A 422 -7.57 27.06 9.13
C VAL A 422 -6.50 27.86 9.88
N ALA A 423 -5.30 28.00 9.32
CA ALA A 423 -4.22 28.80 9.90
C ALA A 423 -4.61 30.27 10.11
N ARG A 424 -5.25 30.89 9.12
CA ARG A 424 -5.69 32.29 9.21
C ARG A 424 -6.71 32.47 10.33
N MET A 425 -7.77 31.65 10.33
CA MET A 425 -8.78 31.69 11.37
C MET A 425 -8.20 31.43 12.76
N ALA A 426 -7.32 30.42 12.88
CA ALA A 426 -6.63 30.07 14.11
C ALA A 426 -5.72 31.19 14.64
N THR A 427 -5.07 31.93 13.74
CA THR A 427 -4.18 33.04 14.08
C THR A 427 -4.95 34.27 14.56
N LEU A 428 -6.10 34.55 13.94
CA LEU A 428 -6.97 35.68 14.28
C LEU A 428 -7.91 35.39 15.45
N ALA A 429 -7.96 34.14 15.92
CA ALA A 429 -8.81 33.71 17.02
C ALA A 429 -8.36 34.32 18.36
N GLU A 430 -9.10 35.31 18.85
CA GLU A 430 -8.88 35.85 20.18
C GLU A 430 -9.14 34.78 21.24
N ARG A 431 -8.19 34.62 22.19
CA ARG A 431 -8.23 33.60 23.25
C ARG A 431 -8.43 32.16 22.71
N GLY A 432 -8.00 31.90 21.47
CA GLY A 432 -8.11 30.59 20.83
C GLY A 432 -9.52 30.19 20.41
N ARG A 433 -10.46 31.15 20.29
CA ARG A 433 -11.83 30.91 19.84
C ARG A 433 -12.04 31.39 18.41
N ILE A 434 -12.35 30.48 17.50
CA ILE A 434 -12.76 30.82 16.14
C ILE A 434 -14.28 31.06 16.17
N THR A 435 -14.66 32.33 16.08
CA THR A 435 -16.04 32.81 16.12
C THR A 435 -16.70 32.75 14.74
N GLN A 436 -18.02 32.97 14.69
CA GLN A 436 -18.78 32.99 13.45
C GLN A 436 -18.32 34.12 12.50
N ASP A 437 -17.96 35.29 13.04
CA ASP A 437 -17.50 36.43 12.24
C ASP A 437 -16.21 36.10 11.49
N LEU A 438 -15.24 35.48 12.16
CA LEU A 438 -13.98 35.03 11.53
C LEU A 438 -14.22 34.01 10.42
N VAL A 439 -15.19 33.11 10.61
CA VAL A 439 -15.59 32.14 9.58
C VAL A 439 -16.20 32.83 8.38
N LEU A 440 -17.08 33.81 8.58
CA LEU A 440 -17.71 34.56 7.47
C LEU A 440 -16.68 35.37 6.68
N GLU A 441 -15.74 36.03 7.37
CA GLU A 441 -14.63 36.74 6.75
C GLU A 441 -13.76 35.81 5.89
N GLU A 442 -13.41 34.63 6.42
CA GLU A 442 -12.60 33.66 5.70
C GLU A 442 -13.33 33.05 4.51
N ILE A 443 -14.63 32.77 4.64
CA ILE A 443 -15.49 32.31 3.52
C ILE A 443 -15.50 33.37 2.40
N SER A 444 -15.70 34.64 2.76
CA SER A 444 -15.71 35.76 1.80
C SER A 444 -14.38 35.89 1.06
N ARG A 445 -13.26 35.75 1.78
CA ARG A 445 -11.91 35.71 1.19
C ARG A 445 -11.77 34.57 0.18
N LEU A 446 -12.10 33.33 0.58
CA LEU A 446 -11.99 32.15 -0.30
C LEU A 446 -12.84 32.31 -1.57
N GLN A 447 -14.06 32.85 -1.42
CA GLN A 447 -14.94 33.12 -2.56
C GLN A 447 -14.33 34.16 -3.52
N THR A 448 -13.74 35.22 -2.98
CA THR A 448 -13.09 36.27 -3.78
C THR A 448 -11.89 35.70 -4.55
N ASP A 449 -11.06 34.89 -3.89
CA ASP A 449 -9.88 34.23 -4.48
C ASP A 449 -10.28 33.23 -5.59
N TRP A 450 -11.44 32.58 -5.46
CA TRP A 450 -11.96 31.66 -6.47
C TRP A 450 -12.68 32.34 -7.64
N GLN A 451 -13.20 33.55 -7.43
CA GLN A 451 -13.84 34.36 -8.46
C GLN A 451 -12.84 35.10 -9.36
N THR A 452 -11.70 35.53 -8.82
CA THR A 452 -10.69 36.34 -9.54
C THR A 452 -10.06 35.62 -10.74
N ASP A 453 -10.14 34.30 -10.78
CA ASP A 453 -9.54 33.46 -11.81
C ASP A 453 -10.58 32.97 -12.85
N VAL A 454 -11.84 33.37 -12.68
CA VAL A 454 -12.82 33.36 -13.74
C VAL A 454 -12.75 34.73 -14.40
N THR A 455 -11.90 34.89 -15.42
CA THR A 455 -12.09 35.93 -16.45
C THR A 455 -13.34 35.59 -17.28
N GLN A 456 -14.47 35.41 -16.60
CA GLN A 456 -15.74 35.79 -17.16
C GLN A 456 -15.62 37.31 -17.26
N PRO A 457 -15.68 37.88 -18.48
CA PRO A 457 -16.03 39.28 -18.53
C PRO A 457 -17.35 39.37 -17.78
N ALA A 458 -17.44 40.30 -16.84
CA ALA A 458 -18.68 40.63 -16.19
C ALA A 458 -19.66 41.09 -17.28
N THR A 459 -20.37 40.14 -17.88
CA THR A 459 -21.66 40.40 -18.50
C THR A 459 -22.68 40.04 -17.46
N ASP A 460 -22.84 40.97 -16.51
CA ASP A 460 -24.06 41.12 -15.71
C ASP A 460 -25.18 41.62 -16.65
N MET A 461 -25.39 40.86 -17.73
CA MET A 461 -26.38 41.12 -18.76
C MET A 461 -27.48 40.08 -18.56
N GLU A 462 -28.73 40.54 -18.37
CA GLU A 462 -29.91 39.69 -18.43
C GLU A 462 -30.10 39.17 -19.86
N ILE A 463 -29.37 38.11 -20.22
CA ILE A 463 -29.50 37.41 -21.51
C ILE A 463 -29.90 35.95 -21.28
N ASP A 464 -30.69 35.42 -22.20
CA ASP A 464 -31.13 34.03 -22.13
C ASP A 464 -29.94 33.05 -22.19
N LEU A 465 -30.09 31.88 -21.57
CA LEU A 465 -29.06 30.83 -21.53
C LEU A 465 -28.56 30.45 -22.94
N PHE A 466 -29.40 30.54 -23.96
CA PHE A 466 -29.03 30.30 -25.35
C PHE A 466 -28.03 31.35 -25.87
N ASP A 467 -28.32 32.64 -25.65
CA ASP A 467 -27.44 33.72 -26.07
C ASP A 467 -26.14 33.74 -25.27
N GLN A 468 -26.19 33.36 -23.98
CA GLN A 468 -25.00 33.21 -23.13
C GLN A 468 -24.02 32.18 -23.70
N ARG A 469 -24.51 30.99 -24.10
CA ARG A 469 -23.65 29.94 -24.69
C ARG A 469 -23.06 30.33 -26.03
N GLN A 470 -23.81 31.07 -26.86
CA GLN A 470 -23.29 31.60 -28.11
C GLN A 470 -22.20 32.65 -27.86
N LEU A 471 -22.44 33.58 -26.94
CA LEU A 471 -21.49 34.64 -26.60
C LEU A 471 -20.19 34.08 -26.01
N GLU A 472 -20.26 33.09 -25.11
CA GLU A 472 -19.08 32.39 -24.56
C GLU A 472 -18.18 31.86 -25.67
N THR A 473 -18.77 31.14 -26.64
CA THR A 473 -18.04 30.56 -27.77
C THR A 473 -17.42 31.65 -28.66
N VAL A 474 -18.15 32.74 -28.91
CA VAL A 474 -17.67 33.88 -29.71
C VAL A 474 -16.50 34.57 -29.01
N LEU A 475 -16.57 34.78 -27.70
CA LEU A 475 -15.51 35.40 -26.91
C LEU A 475 -14.24 34.53 -26.87
N GLU A 476 -14.39 33.22 -26.72
CA GLU A 476 -13.26 32.28 -26.76
C GLU A 476 -12.51 32.36 -28.10
N VAL A 477 -13.25 32.33 -29.22
CA VAL A 477 -12.65 32.45 -30.56
C VAL A 477 -12.00 33.83 -30.76
N CYS A 478 -12.63 34.90 -30.29
CA CYS A 478 -12.06 36.24 -30.35
C CYS A 478 -10.73 36.36 -29.59
N ARG A 479 -10.61 35.75 -28.41
CA ARG A 479 -9.40 35.81 -27.57
C ARG A 479 -8.20 35.06 -28.18
N ARG A 480 -8.45 33.95 -28.86
CA ARG A 480 -7.38 33.15 -29.49
C ARG A 480 -6.96 33.64 -30.88
N SER A 481 -7.80 34.45 -31.54
CA SER A 481 -7.56 34.93 -32.90
C SER A 481 -6.69 36.18 -32.91
N ALA A 482 -5.79 36.31 -33.89
CA ALA A 482 -4.91 37.48 -33.99
C ALA A 482 -5.64 38.74 -34.49
N SER A 483 -6.77 38.58 -35.20
CA SER A 483 -7.57 39.68 -35.74
C SER A 483 -9.07 39.35 -35.78
N LEU A 484 -9.90 40.41 -35.79
CA LEU A 484 -11.35 40.31 -35.96
C LEU A 484 -11.74 39.54 -37.25
N SER A 485 -10.96 39.70 -38.32
CA SER A 485 -11.18 39.02 -39.60
C SER A 485 -10.91 37.51 -39.49
N GLU A 486 -9.93 37.10 -38.70
CA GLU A 486 -9.64 35.70 -38.44
C GLU A 486 -10.72 35.04 -37.60
N ALA A 487 -11.10 35.66 -36.48
CA ALA A 487 -12.20 35.20 -35.63
C ALA A 487 -13.51 35.07 -36.41
N GLY A 488 -13.82 36.07 -37.26
CA GLY A 488 -15.01 36.03 -38.10
C GLY A 488 -15.00 34.87 -39.11
N ARG A 489 -13.86 34.57 -39.73
CA ARG A 489 -13.74 33.45 -40.68
C ARG A 489 -13.95 32.10 -40.00
N GLU A 490 -13.47 31.96 -38.77
CA GLU A 490 -13.65 30.76 -37.97
C GLU A 490 -15.12 30.60 -37.53
N LEU A 491 -15.71 31.63 -36.91
CA LEU A 491 -17.10 31.60 -36.43
C LEU A 491 -18.12 31.41 -37.55
N PHE A 492 -17.84 31.95 -38.74
CA PHE A 492 -18.74 31.88 -39.89
C PHE A 492 -18.28 30.90 -40.98
N ALA A 493 -17.40 29.94 -40.65
CA ALA A 493 -16.73 29.04 -41.59
C ALA A 493 -17.66 28.38 -42.63
N VAL A 494 -18.87 27.99 -42.23
CA VAL A 494 -19.86 27.37 -43.13
C VAL A 494 -20.69 28.41 -43.88
N SER A 495 -21.20 29.44 -43.17
CA SER A 495 -22.11 30.43 -43.76
C SER A 495 -21.43 31.36 -44.77
N ARG A 496 -20.13 31.59 -44.63
CA ARG A 496 -19.35 32.46 -45.52
C ARG A 496 -19.22 31.88 -46.94
N LEU A 497 -19.19 30.56 -47.08
CA LEU A 497 -19.08 29.86 -48.38
C LEU A 497 -20.32 30.06 -49.27
N LYS A 498 -21.45 30.45 -48.69
CA LYS A 498 -22.71 30.69 -49.40
C LYS A 498 -22.92 32.17 -49.81
N LYS A 499 -21.97 33.06 -49.52
CA LYS A 499 -22.10 34.50 -49.79
C LYS A 499 -21.12 34.96 -50.88
N ALA A 500 -21.63 35.79 -51.79
CA ALA A 500 -20.83 36.36 -52.88
C ALA A 500 -19.71 37.30 -52.39
N ASN A 501 -19.93 38.03 -51.28
CA ASN A 501 -18.93 38.87 -50.62
C ASN A 501 -19.02 38.72 -49.09
N PRO A 502 -18.29 37.77 -48.48
CA PRO A 502 -18.32 37.56 -47.04
C PRO A 502 -17.47 38.61 -46.32
N ASN A 503 -18.11 39.62 -45.73
CA ASN A 503 -17.48 40.52 -44.78
C ASN A 503 -17.69 40.00 -43.34
N ASP A 504 -16.95 38.95 -43.00
CA ASP A 504 -17.11 38.23 -41.73
C ASP A 504 -16.68 39.06 -40.51
N ALA A 505 -15.73 39.98 -40.69
CA ALA A 505 -15.28 40.90 -39.65
C ALA A 505 -16.39 41.88 -39.24
N ASP A 506 -17.12 42.44 -40.21
CA ASP A 506 -18.25 43.33 -39.92
C ASP A 506 -19.43 42.62 -39.25
N ARG A 507 -19.69 41.35 -39.63
CA ARG A 507 -20.70 40.50 -38.98
C ARG A 507 -20.37 40.25 -37.53
N LEU A 508 -19.11 39.91 -37.24
CA LEU A 508 -18.63 39.70 -35.88
C LEU A 508 -18.72 41.00 -35.07
N ARG A 509 -18.30 42.14 -35.64
CA ARG A 509 -18.43 43.45 -35.00
C ARG A 509 -19.87 43.78 -34.61
N LYS A 510 -20.83 43.56 -35.53
CA LYS A 510 -22.26 43.78 -35.27
C LYS A 510 -22.82 42.83 -34.21
N TYR A 511 -22.35 41.59 -34.17
CA TYR A 511 -22.75 40.63 -33.14
C TYR A 511 -22.27 41.09 -31.75
N LEU A 512 -20.99 41.44 -31.62
CA LEU A 512 -20.42 41.93 -30.35
C LEU A 512 -21.11 43.22 -29.86
N ALA A 513 -21.46 44.12 -30.79
CA ALA A 513 -22.17 45.34 -30.47
C ALA A 513 -23.57 45.12 -29.84
N ARG A 514 -24.24 43.98 -30.13
CA ARG A 514 -25.52 43.65 -29.47
C ARG A 514 -25.37 43.40 -27.97
N PHE A 515 -24.17 43.06 -27.53
CA PHE A 515 -23.82 42.81 -26.13
C PHE A 515 -22.99 43.94 -25.53
N SER A 516 -22.95 45.12 -26.18
CA SER A 516 -22.13 46.26 -25.76
C SER A 516 -20.63 45.96 -25.66
N LEU A 517 -20.14 45.00 -26.45
CA LEU A 517 -18.74 44.58 -26.49
C LEU A 517 -18.05 45.08 -27.76
N SER A 518 -16.77 45.45 -27.65
CA SER A 518 -15.90 45.78 -28.78
C SER A 518 -14.76 44.77 -28.89
N TRP A 519 -14.08 44.74 -30.04
CA TRP A 519 -12.91 43.88 -30.22
C TRP A 519 -11.78 44.27 -29.25
N GLU A 520 -11.60 45.57 -29.02
CA GLU A 520 -10.61 46.08 -28.08
C GLU A 520 -10.92 45.67 -26.64
N SER A 521 -12.20 45.69 -26.24
CA SER A 521 -12.63 45.34 -24.87
C SER A 521 -12.54 43.85 -24.54
N ILE A 522 -12.39 42.98 -25.54
CA ILE A 522 -12.26 41.53 -25.36
C ILE A 522 -10.78 41.11 -25.22
N ARG A 523 -9.86 41.95 -25.73
CA ARG A 523 -8.41 41.72 -25.69
C ARG A 523 -7.70 42.41 -24.52
N SER A 524 -8.31 43.41 -23.90
CA SER A 524 -7.91 43.99 -22.62
C SER A 524 -8.24 43.02 -21.48
#